data_AF-A0A367M024-F1
#
_entry.id   AF-A0A367M024-F1
#
_cell.length_a   1.000
_cell.length_b   1.000
_cell.length_c   1.000
_cell.angle_alpha   90.00
_cell.angle_beta   90.00
_cell.angle_gamma   90.00
#
_symmetry.space_group_name_H-M   'P 1'
#
loop_
_entity.id
_entity.type
_entity.pdbx_description
1 polymer ?
#
loop_
_entity_poly.entity_id
_entity_poly.type
_entity_poly.pdbx_seq_one_letter_code
_entity_poly.pdbx_strand_id
1 'polypeptide(L)'
;RILTNHENGPIPGQYFYIQTMMYNQRNGNAGQIAVRYAANAEMYVRYMYSEGNKRGVWSAWKRCDVGGSFAKEPDSRIGDAFDLNTLESSGWWYQTANGYAANGANYPTAKAGRLMVYRASSDFIFQTYQTHDGFMFHRCRYAGTWQPWREQWTTLNFNPAKYVAKSEYNWSSLPGKPATFPPSGHNHDASQITSGILPLARGGVGANNAATARSNIGAGTIATASLGSSGWWRDNDTGYIRQWGRVTVAGDGTAAITYPI
;
A
#
# COMPACT_ATOMS: atom_id res chain seq x y z
N ARG A 1 4.58 -38.12 59.57
CA ARG A 1 3.57 -37.68 58.59
C ARG A 1 2.41 -37.06 59.37
N ILE A 2 1.87 -35.94 58.91
CA ILE A 2 0.70 -35.27 59.53
C ILE A 2 -0.37 -35.00 58.47
N LEU A 3 -1.61 -34.77 58.91
CA LEU A 3 -2.69 -34.18 58.11
C LEU A 3 -3.09 -32.88 58.81
N THR A 4 -3.03 -31.74 58.11
CA THR A 4 -3.26 -30.42 58.72
C THR A 4 -3.76 -29.40 57.69
N ASN A 5 -4.51 -28.40 58.16
CA ASN A 5 -4.90 -27.19 57.42
C ASN A 5 -4.27 -25.92 58.00
N HIS A 6 -3.21 -26.06 58.80
CA HIS A 6 -2.51 -24.94 59.42
C HIS A 6 -2.04 -23.91 58.37
N GLU A 7 -2.08 -22.62 58.70
CA GLU A 7 -1.74 -21.48 57.81
C GLU A 7 -0.37 -21.62 57.12
N ASN A 8 0.61 -22.23 57.79
CA ASN A 8 1.94 -22.54 57.23
C ASN A 8 1.95 -23.65 56.15
N GLY A 9 0.80 -24.23 55.81
CA GLY A 9 0.63 -25.17 54.71
C GLY A 9 0.76 -24.51 53.33
N PRO A 10 0.67 -25.29 52.23
CA PRO A 10 0.81 -24.75 50.88
C PRO A 10 -0.28 -23.75 50.48
N ILE A 11 -1.52 -24.00 50.91
CA ILE A 11 -2.68 -23.14 50.65
C ILE A 11 -3.44 -22.95 51.97
N PRO A 12 -3.61 -21.71 52.46
CA PRO A 12 -4.41 -21.40 53.65
C PRO A 12 -5.81 -22.02 53.61
N GLY A 13 -6.25 -22.57 54.74
CA GLY A 13 -7.58 -23.18 54.91
C GLY A 13 -7.78 -24.54 54.24
N GLN A 14 -6.79 -25.08 53.53
CA GLN A 14 -6.88 -26.37 52.84
C GLN A 14 -6.09 -27.47 53.58
N TYR A 15 -6.65 -28.68 53.67
CA TYR A 15 -5.99 -29.81 54.31
C TYR A 15 -4.96 -30.49 53.39
N PHE A 16 -3.76 -30.76 53.92
CA PHE A 16 -2.69 -31.47 53.24
C PHE A 16 -2.10 -32.60 54.10
N TYR A 17 -1.78 -33.72 53.47
CA TYR A 17 -0.87 -34.71 54.01
C TYR A 17 0.57 -34.20 53.88
N ILE A 18 1.23 -33.93 55.00
CA ILE A 18 2.62 -33.44 55.00
C ILE A 18 3.56 -34.54 55.51
N GLN A 19 4.51 -34.90 54.66
CA GLN A 19 5.64 -35.76 55.01
C GLN A 19 6.85 -34.86 55.30
N THR A 20 7.62 -35.19 56.32
CA THR A 20 8.81 -34.41 56.71
C THR A 20 9.98 -35.36 56.83
N MET A 21 11.05 -35.07 56.10
CA MET A 21 12.31 -35.80 56.11
C MET A 21 13.32 -34.88 56.79
N MET A 22 13.90 -35.31 57.91
CA MET A 22 14.83 -34.52 58.71
C MET A 22 16.25 -35.06 58.55
N TYR A 23 17.24 -34.18 58.67
CA TYR A 23 18.65 -34.54 58.68
C TYR A 23 19.30 -34.21 60.03
N ASN A 24 20.16 -35.11 60.52
CA ASN A 24 20.92 -35.05 61.77
C ASN A 24 20.08 -35.12 63.07
N GLN A 25 19.07 -34.27 63.23
CA GLN A 25 18.25 -34.20 64.45
C GLN A 25 16.81 -33.82 64.12
N ARG A 26 15.88 -34.04 65.06
CA ARG A 26 14.45 -33.73 64.89
C ARG A 26 14.16 -32.25 64.58
N ASN A 27 15.07 -31.35 64.96
CA ASN A 27 14.99 -29.92 64.71
C ASN A 27 16.08 -29.42 63.73
N GLY A 28 16.75 -30.35 63.04
CA GLY A 28 17.74 -30.05 62.00
C GLY A 28 17.09 -29.70 60.65
N ASN A 29 17.91 -29.57 59.61
CA ASN A 29 17.42 -29.29 58.25
C ASN A 29 16.34 -30.31 57.83
N ALA A 30 15.35 -29.85 57.06
CA ALA A 30 14.22 -30.69 56.70
C ALA A 30 13.75 -30.46 55.25
N GLY A 31 13.27 -31.52 54.61
CA GLY A 31 12.47 -31.45 53.39
C GLY A 31 11.02 -31.81 53.69
N GLN A 32 10.07 -31.11 53.07
CA GLN A 32 8.65 -31.43 53.18
C GLN A 32 8.02 -31.65 51.81
N ILE A 33 7.18 -32.68 51.73
CA ILE A 33 6.29 -32.95 50.60
C ILE A 33 4.86 -32.88 51.14
N ALA A 34 4.02 -32.08 50.50
CA ALA A 34 2.61 -31.94 50.81
C ALA A 34 1.76 -32.46 49.65
N VAL A 35 0.80 -33.34 49.93
CA VAL A 35 -0.18 -33.84 48.97
C VAL A 35 -1.58 -33.45 49.46
N ARG A 36 -2.38 -32.86 48.58
CA ARG A 36 -3.71 -32.35 48.94
C ARG A 36 -4.65 -33.48 49.40
N TYR A 37 -5.43 -33.22 50.45
CA TYR A 37 -6.34 -34.22 51.04
C TYR A 37 -7.53 -34.56 50.13
N ALA A 38 -8.16 -33.54 49.55
CA ALA A 38 -9.39 -33.66 48.76
C ALA A 38 -9.52 -32.54 47.72
N ALA A 39 -10.54 -32.65 46.86
CA ALA A 39 -10.84 -31.81 45.68
C ALA A 39 -9.94 -32.06 44.45
N ASN A 40 -8.63 -31.82 44.54
CA ASN A 40 -7.71 -31.97 43.41
C ASN A 40 -6.44 -32.74 43.81
N ALA A 41 -5.81 -33.41 42.86
CA ALA A 41 -4.50 -34.03 43.04
C ALA A 41 -3.38 -32.98 42.86
N GLU A 42 -3.05 -32.26 43.94
CA GLU A 42 -1.98 -31.24 43.96
C GLU A 42 -0.83 -31.70 44.87
N MET A 43 0.40 -31.39 44.46
CA MET A 43 1.61 -31.71 45.22
C MET A 43 2.51 -30.49 45.36
N TYR A 44 3.06 -30.28 46.55
CA TYR A 44 4.00 -29.20 46.83
C TYR A 44 5.23 -29.71 47.56
N VAL A 45 6.35 -29.03 47.37
CA VAL A 45 7.61 -29.26 48.09
C VAL A 45 8.13 -27.97 48.70
N ARG A 46 8.80 -28.07 49.84
CA ARG A 46 9.65 -27.01 50.39
C ARG A 46 10.81 -27.60 51.18
N TYR A 47 11.81 -26.78 51.49
CA TYR A 47 12.93 -27.17 52.35
C TYR A 47 13.10 -26.19 53.50
N MET A 48 13.82 -26.63 54.53
CA MET A 48 14.25 -25.83 55.66
C MET A 48 15.78 -25.94 55.77
N TYR A 49 16.45 -24.78 55.77
CA TYR A 49 17.90 -24.69 55.93
C TYR A 49 18.26 -23.46 56.77
N SER A 50 19.49 -23.38 57.27
CA SER A 50 19.94 -22.21 58.03
C SER A 50 20.46 -21.13 57.07
N GLU A 51 19.96 -19.91 57.20
CA GLU A 51 20.40 -18.76 56.38
C GLU A 51 21.06 -17.72 57.29
N GLY A 52 22.38 -17.56 57.16
CA GLY A 52 23.17 -16.69 58.03
C GLY A 52 22.99 -17.05 59.50
N ASN A 53 22.62 -16.06 60.32
CA ASN A 53 22.39 -16.24 61.76
C ASN A 53 21.00 -16.81 62.11
N LYS A 54 20.14 -17.07 61.12
CA LYS A 54 18.79 -17.63 61.31
C LYS A 54 18.82 -19.14 61.11
N ARG A 55 18.57 -19.90 62.17
CA ARG A 55 18.43 -21.36 62.10
C ARG A 55 16.99 -21.72 61.74
N GLY A 56 16.80 -22.70 60.86
CA GLY A 56 15.48 -23.26 60.56
C GLY A 56 14.58 -22.38 59.68
N VAL A 57 15.14 -21.74 58.66
CA VAL A 57 14.38 -20.90 57.70
C VAL A 57 13.72 -21.80 56.66
N TRP A 58 12.41 -21.68 56.50
CA TRP A 58 11.64 -22.41 55.49
C TRP A 58 11.62 -21.66 54.16
N SER A 59 11.84 -22.38 53.06
CA SER A 59 11.53 -21.88 51.73
C SER A 59 10.02 -21.75 51.53
N ALA A 60 9.61 -20.93 50.57
CA ALA A 60 8.24 -20.96 50.07
C ALA A 60 7.91 -22.36 49.51
N TRP A 61 6.64 -22.74 49.57
CA TRP A 61 6.14 -23.93 48.88
C TRP A 61 6.25 -23.75 47.36
N LYS A 62 6.71 -24.80 46.69
CA LYS A 62 6.76 -24.89 45.22
C LYS A 62 5.85 -26.02 44.77
N ARG A 63 5.04 -25.76 43.74
CA ARG A 63 4.12 -26.73 43.16
C ARG A 63 4.90 -27.75 42.32
N CYS A 64 4.54 -29.02 42.42
CA CYS A 64 5.23 -30.15 41.79
C CYS A 64 4.36 -30.93 40.80
N ASP A 65 3.05 -30.65 40.75
CA ASP A 65 2.17 -31.18 39.72
C ASP A 65 2.10 -30.26 38.49
N VAL A 66 1.61 -30.80 37.36
CA VAL A 66 1.52 -30.06 36.09
C VAL A 66 0.33 -29.08 36.04
N GLY A 67 -0.61 -29.12 37.00
CA GLY A 67 -1.84 -28.31 36.96
C GLY A 67 -1.64 -26.81 37.21
N GLY A 68 -0.40 -26.36 37.45
CA GLY A 68 -0.03 -24.94 37.50
C GLY A 68 0.86 -24.50 36.32
N SER A 69 1.06 -25.39 35.35
CA SER A 69 1.96 -25.21 34.21
C SER A 69 1.18 -25.36 32.90
N PHE A 70 1.74 -24.88 31.80
CA PHE A 70 1.24 -25.28 30.48
C PHE A 70 1.53 -26.77 30.25
N ALA A 71 0.47 -27.57 30.26
CA ALA A 71 0.56 -29.00 30.00
C ALA A 71 0.71 -29.30 28.51
N LYS A 72 1.21 -30.50 28.20
CA LYS A 72 1.24 -31.03 26.82
C LYS A 72 -0.14 -31.36 26.28
N GLU A 73 -1.08 -31.67 27.17
CA GLU A 73 -2.49 -31.87 26.84
C GLU A 73 -3.21 -30.51 26.84
N PRO A 74 -4.21 -30.31 25.97
CA PRO A 74 -5.02 -29.09 25.99
C PRO A 74 -5.84 -29.00 27.27
N ASP A 75 -6.06 -27.79 27.76
CA ASP A 75 -6.92 -27.54 28.92
C ASP A 75 -8.36 -28.00 28.65
N SER A 76 -8.86 -27.76 27.42
CA SER A 76 -10.09 -28.41 26.93
C SER A 76 -10.30 -28.23 25.42
N ARG A 77 -11.27 -28.99 24.89
CA ARG A 77 -11.92 -28.71 23.60
C ARG A 77 -12.97 -27.61 23.80
N ILE A 78 -13.02 -26.62 22.91
CA ILE A 78 -14.08 -25.61 22.90
C ILE A 78 -15.33 -26.16 22.20
N GLY A 79 -16.49 -25.98 22.83
CA GLY A 79 -17.80 -26.41 22.32
C GLY A 79 -18.37 -25.51 21.22
N ASP A 80 -19.62 -25.79 20.82
CA ASP A 80 -20.43 -24.93 19.96
C ASP A 80 -20.92 -23.69 20.71
N ALA A 81 -21.16 -22.59 20.00
CA ALA A 81 -21.69 -21.32 20.51
C ALA A 81 -20.93 -20.76 21.74
N PHE A 82 -19.64 -21.03 21.85
CA PHE A 82 -18.82 -20.63 22.99
C PHE A 82 -18.34 -19.17 22.87
N ASP A 83 -18.28 -18.44 23.98
CA ASP A 83 -17.73 -17.08 24.04
C ASP A 83 -16.28 -17.07 24.52
N LEU A 84 -15.34 -16.69 23.63
CA LEU A 84 -13.91 -16.59 23.96
C LEU A 84 -13.57 -15.56 25.05
N ASN A 85 -14.45 -14.60 25.34
CA ASN A 85 -14.23 -13.62 26.42
C ASN A 85 -14.25 -14.27 27.81
N THR A 86 -14.84 -15.47 27.94
CA THR A 86 -14.91 -16.22 29.21
C THR A 86 -13.59 -16.90 29.58
N LEU A 87 -12.66 -17.07 28.62
CA LEU A 87 -11.37 -17.71 28.84
C LEU A 87 -10.32 -16.68 29.29
N GLU A 88 -10.29 -16.47 30.60
CA GLU A 88 -9.46 -15.47 31.26
C GLU A 88 -8.23 -16.03 32.01
N SER A 89 -8.17 -17.35 32.21
CA SER A 89 -7.07 -18.04 32.88
C SER A 89 -6.00 -18.46 31.87
N SER A 90 -4.73 -18.48 32.28
CA SER A 90 -3.66 -19.00 31.42
C SER A 90 -3.91 -20.46 31.05
N GLY A 91 -3.72 -20.80 29.78
CA GLY A 91 -3.96 -22.14 29.25
C GLY A 91 -4.04 -22.15 27.73
N TRP A 92 -4.33 -23.32 27.15
CA TRP A 92 -4.54 -23.48 25.72
C TRP A 92 -5.67 -24.46 25.40
N TRP A 93 -6.49 -24.06 24.42
CA TRP A 93 -7.69 -24.76 23.99
C TRP A 93 -7.69 -24.88 22.47
N TYR A 94 -8.56 -25.74 21.94
CA TYR A 94 -8.75 -25.88 20.51
C TYR A 94 -10.24 -25.95 20.15
N GLN A 95 -10.59 -25.25 19.07
CA GLN A 95 -11.89 -25.31 18.42
C GLN A 95 -11.79 -26.27 17.23
N THR A 96 -12.68 -27.25 17.18
CA THR A 96 -12.65 -28.38 16.24
C THR A 96 -13.33 -28.10 14.90
N ALA A 97 -14.27 -27.15 14.84
CA ALA A 97 -15.07 -26.93 13.64
C ALA A 97 -15.24 -25.45 13.31
N ASN A 98 -15.23 -25.13 12.01
CA ASN A 98 -15.53 -23.79 11.51
C ASN A 98 -16.95 -23.36 11.91
N GLY A 99 -17.93 -24.27 11.85
CA GLY A 99 -19.31 -23.99 12.26
C GLY A 99 -19.43 -23.58 13.72
N TYR A 100 -18.71 -24.25 14.63
CA TYR A 100 -18.73 -23.91 16.06
C TYR A 100 -18.05 -22.57 16.35
N ALA A 101 -16.97 -22.23 15.61
CA ALA A 101 -16.37 -20.90 15.67
C ALA A 101 -17.32 -19.82 15.12
N ALA A 102 -18.05 -20.12 14.05
CA ALA A 102 -19.01 -19.21 13.41
C ALA A 102 -20.21 -18.90 14.33
N ASN A 103 -20.70 -19.91 15.05
CA ASN A 103 -21.77 -19.77 16.03
C ASN A 103 -21.30 -19.16 17.35
N GLY A 104 -19.99 -19.18 17.61
CA GLY A 104 -19.38 -18.66 18.83
C GLY A 104 -19.31 -17.14 18.86
N ALA A 105 -19.04 -16.60 20.05
CA ALA A 105 -18.86 -15.17 20.26
C ALA A 105 -17.37 -14.83 20.45
N ASN A 106 -16.98 -13.64 20.01
CA ASN A 106 -15.64 -13.08 20.19
C ASN A 106 -14.49 -13.90 19.57
N TYR A 107 -14.78 -14.75 18.59
CA TYR A 107 -13.78 -15.32 17.69
C TYR A 107 -13.25 -14.25 16.73
N PRO A 108 -11.95 -14.28 16.36
CA PRO A 108 -11.42 -13.37 15.34
C PRO A 108 -11.92 -13.69 13.93
N THR A 109 -12.31 -14.94 13.69
CA THR A 109 -12.83 -15.43 12.41
C THR A 109 -13.61 -16.73 12.62
N ALA A 110 -14.50 -17.07 11.67
CA ALA A 110 -15.34 -18.27 11.69
C ALA A 110 -14.58 -19.55 11.27
N LYS A 111 -13.39 -19.77 11.82
CA LYS A 111 -12.54 -20.93 11.50
C LYS A 111 -12.10 -21.66 12.76
N ALA A 112 -12.01 -22.99 12.67
CA ALA A 112 -11.38 -23.86 13.64
C ALA A 112 -9.91 -23.49 13.83
N GLY A 113 -9.37 -23.77 15.01
CA GLY A 113 -8.05 -23.29 15.40
C GLY A 113 -7.74 -23.47 16.88
N ARG A 114 -6.53 -23.07 17.27
CA ARG A 114 -6.03 -23.12 18.64
C ARG A 114 -6.08 -21.74 19.27
N LEU A 115 -6.61 -21.65 20.49
CA LEU A 115 -6.53 -20.49 21.37
C LEU A 115 -5.44 -20.70 22.43
N MET A 116 -4.60 -19.70 22.67
CA MET A 116 -3.77 -19.63 23.87
C MET A 116 -4.13 -18.37 24.66
N VAL A 117 -4.19 -18.50 25.98
CA VAL A 117 -4.46 -17.40 26.91
C VAL A 117 -3.25 -17.27 27.84
N TYR A 118 -2.79 -16.04 28.05
CA TYR A 118 -1.76 -15.71 29.04
C TYR A 118 -2.30 -14.63 29.97
N ARG A 119 -2.67 -15.02 31.18
CA ARG A 119 -3.07 -14.09 32.25
C ARG A 119 -1.83 -13.64 33.00
N ALA A 120 -1.39 -12.41 32.76
CA ALA A 120 -0.30 -11.79 33.51
C ALA A 120 -0.80 -11.17 34.82
N SER A 121 -2.00 -10.57 34.79
CA SER A 121 -2.70 -10.02 35.96
C SER A 121 -4.21 -9.98 35.71
N SER A 122 -4.98 -9.39 36.62
CA SER A 122 -6.40 -9.07 36.38
C SER A 122 -6.61 -8.10 35.22
N ASP A 123 -5.63 -7.24 34.97
CA ASP A 123 -5.73 -6.16 33.99
C ASP A 123 -5.09 -6.52 32.65
N PHE A 124 -4.29 -7.58 32.59
CA PHE A 124 -3.59 -8.01 31.39
C PHE A 124 -3.83 -9.49 31.12
N ILE A 125 -4.72 -9.75 30.17
CA ILE A 125 -5.03 -11.08 29.66
C ILE A 125 -4.80 -11.09 28.15
N PHE A 126 -3.73 -11.73 27.72
CA PHE A 126 -3.40 -11.85 26.31
C PHE A 126 -4.06 -13.09 25.73
N GLN A 127 -4.63 -12.96 24.54
CA GLN A 127 -5.12 -14.09 23.76
C GLN A 127 -4.46 -14.11 22.39
N THR A 128 -4.07 -15.30 21.95
CA THR A 128 -3.66 -15.58 20.58
C THR A 128 -4.53 -16.68 19.98
N TYR A 129 -4.91 -16.53 18.72
CA TYR A 129 -5.68 -17.52 17.99
C TYR A 129 -4.96 -17.85 16.69
N GLN A 130 -4.68 -19.13 16.47
CA GLN A 130 -4.13 -19.63 15.22
C GLN A 130 -5.17 -20.53 14.56
N THR A 131 -5.63 -20.18 13.37
CA THR A 131 -6.55 -21.03 12.62
C THR A 131 -5.85 -22.28 12.09
N HIS A 132 -6.60 -23.34 11.83
CA HIS A 132 -6.09 -24.58 11.24
C HIS A 132 -5.39 -24.37 9.88
N ASP A 133 -5.75 -23.32 9.14
CA ASP A 133 -5.17 -22.93 7.86
C ASP A 133 -4.08 -21.85 7.98
N GLY A 134 -3.65 -21.52 9.20
CA GLY A 134 -2.41 -20.79 9.46
C GLY A 134 -2.53 -19.28 9.66
N PHE A 135 -3.73 -18.69 9.64
CA PHE A 135 -3.92 -17.29 10.01
C PHE A 135 -3.71 -17.11 11.51
N MET A 136 -3.06 -16.01 11.89
CA MET A 136 -2.73 -15.71 13.29
C MET A 136 -3.36 -14.41 13.73
N PHE A 137 -3.95 -14.43 14.91
CA PHE A 137 -4.62 -13.30 15.52
C PHE A 137 -4.14 -13.13 16.97
N HIS A 138 -4.14 -11.89 17.45
CA HIS A 138 -3.87 -11.59 18.85
C HIS A 138 -4.77 -10.46 19.35
N ARG A 139 -5.05 -10.46 20.65
CA ARG A 139 -5.70 -9.35 21.38
C ARG A 139 -5.28 -9.36 22.85
N CYS A 140 -5.70 -8.32 23.56
CA CYS A 140 -5.51 -8.21 25.00
C CYS A 140 -6.81 -7.73 25.65
N ARG A 141 -7.16 -8.28 26.81
CA ARG A 141 -8.05 -7.63 27.76
C ARG A 141 -7.21 -6.70 28.61
N TYR A 142 -7.44 -5.39 28.48
CA TYR A 142 -6.77 -4.35 29.24
C TYR A 142 -7.75 -3.68 30.21
N ALA A 143 -7.43 -3.67 31.50
CA ALA A 143 -8.23 -3.03 32.55
C ALA A 143 -9.74 -3.37 32.45
N GLY A 144 -10.02 -4.67 32.32
CA GLY A 144 -11.39 -5.18 32.23
C GLY A 144 -12.02 -5.19 30.83
N THR A 145 -11.41 -4.53 29.84
CA THR A 145 -11.99 -4.34 28.49
C THR A 145 -11.21 -5.11 27.42
N TRP A 146 -11.90 -5.92 26.62
CA TRP A 146 -11.31 -6.63 25.48
C TRP A 146 -11.00 -5.65 24.35
N GLN A 147 -9.73 -5.58 23.97
CA GLN A 147 -9.31 -4.90 22.75
C GLN A 147 -9.72 -5.74 21.52
N PRO A 148 -9.98 -5.09 20.37
CA PRO A 148 -10.26 -5.79 19.13
C PRO A 148 -9.11 -6.74 18.74
N TRP A 149 -9.47 -7.84 18.09
CA TRP A 149 -8.51 -8.73 17.46
C TRP A 149 -7.66 -7.99 16.42
N ARG A 150 -6.39 -8.38 16.32
CA ARG A 150 -5.44 -7.96 15.30
C ARG A 150 -5.03 -9.18 14.51
N GLU A 151 -5.27 -9.16 13.21
CA GLU A 151 -4.77 -10.18 12.28
C GLU A 151 -3.33 -9.87 11.91
N GLN A 152 -2.47 -10.88 11.94
CA GLN A 152 -1.08 -10.75 11.51
C GLN A 152 -0.98 -10.90 9.99
N TRP A 153 -0.28 -9.96 9.34
CA TRP A 153 0.08 -10.09 7.93
C TRP A 153 1.10 -11.22 7.74
N THR A 154 0.78 -12.14 6.84
CA THR A 154 1.60 -13.27 6.42
C THR A 154 1.47 -13.43 4.89
N THR A 155 2.17 -14.40 4.31
CA THR A 155 2.03 -14.73 2.89
C THR A 155 0.64 -15.28 2.52
N LEU A 156 -0.21 -15.64 3.49
CA LEU A 156 -1.58 -16.14 3.27
C LEU A 156 -2.58 -15.02 2.98
N ASN A 157 -2.40 -13.83 3.58
CA ASN A 157 -3.31 -12.68 3.43
C ASN A 157 -2.66 -11.49 2.74
N PHE A 158 -1.35 -11.51 2.53
CA PHE A 158 -0.65 -10.43 1.84
C PHE A 158 0.43 -10.97 0.91
N ASN A 159 0.39 -10.48 -0.34
CA ASN A 159 1.46 -10.68 -1.30
C ASN A 159 1.97 -9.31 -1.78
N PRO A 160 3.18 -8.88 -1.39
CA PRO A 160 3.71 -7.58 -1.79
C PRO A 160 3.88 -7.43 -3.30
N ALA A 161 4.06 -8.53 -4.05
CA ALA A 161 4.22 -8.50 -5.51
C ALA A 161 2.94 -8.08 -6.26
N LYS A 162 1.79 -8.01 -5.58
CA LYS A 162 0.54 -7.47 -6.14
C LYS A 162 0.47 -5.93 -6.07
N TYR A 163 1.45 -5.29 -5.47
CA TYR A 163 1.50 -3.85 -5.28
C TYR A 163 2.72 -3.26 -6.00
N VAL A 164 2.56 -2.07 -6.57
CA VAL A 164 3.64 -1.38 -7.28
C VAL A 164 4.56 -0.70 -6.27
N ALA A 165 5.86 -0.94 -6.37
CA ALA A 165 6.84 -0.28 -5.53
C ALA A 165 7.00 1.20 -5.92
N LYS A 166 7.29 2.07 -4.96
CA LYS A 166 7.50 3.51 -5.25
C LYS A 166 8.63 3.76 -6.24
N SER A 167 9.67 2.90 -6.25
CA SER A 167 10.76 2.94 -7.24
C SER A 167 10.31 2.66 -8.67
N GLU A 168 9.22 1.91 -8.83
CA GLU A 168 8.64 1.55 -10.12
C GLU A 168 7.56 2.54 -10.56
N TYR A 169 7.16 3.48 -9.69
CA TYR A 169 6.13 4.48 -9.99
C TYR A 169 6.73 5.68 -10.72
N ASN A 170 6.79 5.62 -12.04
CA ASN A 170 7.29 6.71 -12.89
C ASN A 170 6.55 6.75 -14.24
N TRP A 171 6.73 7.84 -14.99
CA TRP A 171 6.06 8.00 -16.30
C TRP A 171 6.42 6.89 -17.29
N SER A 172 7.67 6.44 -17.30
CA SER A 172 8.15 5.42 -18.24
C SER A 172 7.46 4.07 -18.01
N SER A 173 7.24 3.68 -16.76
CA SER A 173 6.61 2.41 -16.38
C SER A 173 5.08 2.39 -16.50
N LEU A 174 4.42 3.55 -16.58
CA LEU A 174 2.96 3.64 -16.70
C LEU A 174 2.47 2.97 -18.00
N PRO A 175 1.68 1.88 -17.97
CA PRO A 175 1.19 1.25 -19.19
C PRO A 175 0.05 2.06 -19.83
N GLY A 176 -0.27 1.76 -21.09
CA GLY A 176 -1.45 2.31 -21.76
C GLY A 176 -1.39 3.81 -22.07
N LYS A 177 -0.20 4.41 -22.08
CA LYS A 177 -0.02 5.80 -22.49
C LYS A 177 -0.46 6.00 -23.95
N PRO A 178 -1.31 6.99 -24.26
CA PRO A 178 -1.60 7.36 -25.64
C PRO A 178 -0.31 7.76 -26.39
N ALA A 179 -0.28 7.49 -27.69
CA ALA A 179 0.82 7.93 -28.55
C ALA A 179 0.79 9.45 -28.81
N THR A 180 -0.39 10.06 -28.75
CA THR A 180 -0.59 11.51 -28.89
C THR A 180 -1.46 12.04 -27.76
N PHE A 181 -1.18 13.28 -27.36
CA PHE A 181 -1.91 13.97 -26.31
C PHE A 181 -2.56 15.22 -26.93
N PRO A 182 -3.84 15.54 -26.63
CA PRO A 182 -4.47 16.76 -27.11
C PRO A 182 -3.63 17.99 -26.73
N PRO A 183 -3.21 18.83 -27.70
CA PRO A 183 -2.40 19.99 -27.39
C PRO A 183 -3.23 21.06 -26.70
N SER A 184 -2.61 21.79 -25.77
CA SER A 184 -3.14 23.08 -25.33
C SER A 184 -2.99 24.13 -26.45
N GLY A 185 -3.62 25.30 -26.27
CA GLY A 185 -3.43 26.42 -27.18
C GLY A 185 -1.95 26.78 -27.32
N HIS A 186 -1.48 26.88 -28.57
CA HIS A 186 -0.09 27.20 -28.91
C HIS A 186 -0.04 27.98 -30.23
N ASN A 187 1.14 28.55 -30.52
CA ASN A 187 1.42 29.29 -31.75
C ASN A 187 2.39 28.51 -32.64
N HIS A 188 2.43 28.90 -33.91
CA HIS A 188 3.37 28.38 -34.91
C HIS A 188 4.13 29.49 -35.62
N ASP A 189 5.38 29.21 -35.95
CA ASP A 189 6.12 30.00 -36.94
C ASP A 189 5.67 29.61 -38.36
N ALA A 190 5.71 30.55 -39.31
CA ALA A 190 5.27 30.29 -40.68
C ALA A 190 6.08 29.15 -41.35
N SER A 191 7.36 28.97 -40.98
CA SER A 191 8.21 27.87 -41.48
C SER A 191 7.72 26.48 -41.09
N GLN A 192 6.83 26.36 -40.09
CA GLN A 192 6.25 25.07 -39.68
C GLN A 192 5.09 24.63 -40.57
N ILE A 193 4.60 25.51 -41.46
CA ILE A 193 3.63 25.15 -42.50
C ILE A 193 4.39 24.55 -43.69
N THR A 194 4.58 23.23 -43.65
CA THR A 194 5.45 22.52 -44.62
C THR A 194 4.71 22.00 -45.86
N SER A 195 3.40 22.21 -45.95
CA SER A 195 2.59 21.78 -47.10
C SER A 195 1.31 22.59 -47.23
N GLY A 196 0.69 22.52 -48.42
CA GLY A 196 -0.54 23.23 -48.75
C GLY A 196 -0.32 24.59 -49.40
N ILE A 197 -1.41 25.18 -49.91
CA ILE A 197 -1.44 26.51 -50.50
C ILE A 197 -2.48 27.33 -49.74
N LEU A 198 -2.08 28.46 -49.17
CA LEU A 198 -3.00 29.30 -48.40
C LEU A 198 -4.02 29.97 -49.34
N PRO A 199 -5.33 29.74 -49.15
CA PRO A 199 -6.35 30.33 -50.02
C PRO A 199 -6.54 31.82 -49.70
N LEU A 200 -7.15 32.54 -50.63
CA LEU A 200 -7.47 33.97 -50.47
C LEU A 200 -8.34 34.25 -49.23
N ALA A 201 -9.30 33.36 -48.92
CA ALA A 201 -10.17 33.49 -47.75
C ALA A 201 -9.40 33.51 -46.41
N ARG A 202 -8.16 33.02 -46.40
CA ARG A 202 -7.24 33.01 -45.25
C ARG A 202 -6.04 33.96 -45.45
N GLY A 203 -6.12 34.91 -46.39
CA GLY A 203 -5.09 35.93 -46.63
C GLY A 203 -3.92 35.49 -47.52
N GLY A 204 -3.98 34.30 -48.13
CA GLY A 204 -2.99 33.86 -49.12
C GLY A 204 -3.36 34.27 -50.56
N VAL A 205 -2.59 33.79 -51.55
CA VAL A 205 -2.85 34.04 -52.98
C VAL A 205 -3.40 32.83 -53.73
N GLY A 206 -3.64 31.71 -53.05
CA GLY A 206 -4.26 30.52 -53.65
C GLY A 206 -3.44 29.86 -54.77
N ALA A 207 -2.14 30.16 -54.88
CA ALA A 207 -1.26 29.60 -55.89
C ALA A 207 0.19 29.51 -55.41
N ASN A 208 0.95 28.59 -56.02
CA ASN A 208 2.39 28.44 -55.83
C ASN A 208 3.22 29.03 -57.00
N ASN A 209 2.59 29.74 -57.92
CA ASN A 209 3.23 30.40 -59.06
C ASN A 209 2.67 31.81 -59.25
N ALA A 210 3.50 32.72 -59.78
CA ALA A 210 3.17 34.13 -59.84
C ALA A 210 2.00 34.45 -60.79
N ALA A 211 1.85 33.73 -61.90
CA ALA A 211 0.79 33.98 -62.89
C ALA A 211 -0.60 33.71 -62.31
N THR A 212 -0.77 32.55 -61.68
CA THR A 212 -2.03 32.17 -61.05
C THR A 212 -2.29 33.02 -59.80
N ALA A 213 -1.25 33.32 -59.00
CA ALA A 213 -1.38 34.19 -57.83
C ALA A 213 -1.93 35.57 -58.21
N ARG A 214 -1.41 36.17 -59.29
CA ARG A 214 -1.90 37.45 -59.83
C ARG A 214 -3.34 37.35 -60.31
N SER A 215 -3.67 36.32 -61.08
CA SER A 215 -5.04 36.10 -61.56
C SER A 215 -6.04 35.99 -60.41
N ASN A 216 -5.69 35.27 -59.34
CA ASN A 216 -6.56 35.09 -58.17
C ASN A 216 -6.86 36.39 -57.42
N ILE A 217 -5.96 37.38 -57.46
CA ILE A 217 -6.14 38.69 -56.80
C ILE A 217 -6.51 39.81 -57.78
N GLY A 218 -6.72 39.49 -59.06
CA GLY A 218 -7.00 40.47 -60.11
C GLY A 218 -5.85 41.44 -60.39
N ALA A 219 -4.60 41.05 -60.14
CA ALA A 219 -3.43 41.88 -60.38
C ALA A 219 -2.91 41.75 -61.82
N GLY A 220 -2.53 42.88 -62.39
CA GLY A 220 -1.80 42.95 -63.67
C GLY A 220 -0.30 42.69 -63.51
N THR A 221 0.40 42.68 -64.64
CA THR A 221 1.85 42.63 -64.76
C THR A 221 2.44 44.03 -64.88
N ILE A 222 3.71 44.19 -64.51
CA ILE A 222 4.39 45.49 -64.62
C ILE A 222 4.70 45.75 -66.10
N ALA A 223 4.30 46.93 -66.62
CA ALA A 223 4.63 47.39 -67.96
C ALA A 223 6.16 47.55 -68.17
N THR A 224 6.60 47.52 -69.42
CA THR A 224 8.03 47.74 -69.78
C THR A 224 8.17 48.96 -70.68
N ALA A 225 9.31 49.64 -70.65
CA ALA A 225 9.51 50.83 -71.46
C ALA A 225 11.00 51.15 -71.71
N SER A 226 11.25 51.87 -72.80
CA SER A 226 12.50 52.61 -73.05
C SER A 226 12.14 54.09 -73.21
N LEU A 227 12.38 54.89 -72.17
CA LEU A 227 11.89 56.27 -72.05
C LEU A 227 12.85 57.34 -72.62
N GLY A 228 13.54 57.00 -73.72
CA GLY A 228 14.41 57.94 -74.44
C GLY A 228 13.64 58.98 -75.28
N SER A 229 14.38 59.92 -75.89
CA SER A 229 13.83 60.96 -76.77
C SER A 229 13.08 60.40 -77.99
N SER A 230 13.56 59.29 -78.53
CA SER A 230 12.76 58.34 -79.32
C SER A 230 12.73 57.04 -78.52
N GLY A 231 11.53 56.50 -78.27
CA GLY A 231 11.34 55.45 -77.27
C GLY A 231 10.01 54.73 -77.40
N TRP A 232 9.76 53.82 -76.48
CA TRP A 232 8.56 53.01 -76.46
C TRP A 232 8.10 52.69 -75.04
N TRP A 233 6.81 52.42 -74.89
CA TRP A 233 6.17 51.88 -73.71
C TRP A 233 5.29 50.71 -74.12
N ARG A 234 5.31 49.63 -73.34
CA ARG A 234 4.54 48.41 -73.59
C ARG A 234 3.76 48.03 -72.34
N ASP A 235 2.45 47.94 -72.51
CA ASP A 235 1.58 47.23 -71.58
C ASP A 235 1.82 45.73 -71.72
N ASN A 236 2.24 45.08 -70.64
CA ASN A 236 2.45 43.63 -70.64
C ASN A 236 1.15 42.85 -70.38
N ASP A 237 0.07 43.51 -69.95
CA ASP A 237 -1.24 42.87 -69.76
C ASP A 237 -1.98 42.67 -71.08
N THR A 238 -2.05 43.72 -71.91
CA THR A 238 -2.74 43.66 -73.22
C THR A 238 -1.80 43.44 -74.40
N GLY A 239 -0.50 43.63 -74.22
CA GLY A 239 0.48 43.65 -75.31
C GLY A 239 0.50 44.96 -76.11
N TYR A 240 -0.26 45.98 -75.70
CA TYR A 240 -0.29 47.28 -76.37
C TYR A 240 1.07 47.97 -76.30
N ILE A 241 1.54 48.48 -77.44
CA ILE A 241 2.80 49.21 -77.56
C ILE A 241 2.51 50.62 -78.06
N ARG A 242 3.06 51.62 -77.37
CA ARG A 242 3.11 53.02 -77.82
C ARG A 242 4.56 53.41 -78.07
N GLN A 243 4.82 53.93 -79.26
CA GLN A 243 6.15 54.40 -79.67
C GLN A 243 6.11 55.90 -79.98
N TRP A 244 7.22 56.60 -79.74
CA TRP A 244 7.37 58.03 -80.08
C TRP A 244 8.77 58.32 -80.61
N GLY A 245 8.86 59.36 -81.43
CA GLY A 245 10.11 59.85 -82.00
C GLY A 245 9.86 61.13 -82.80
N ARG A 246 10.91 61.64 -83.45
CA ARG A 246 10.84 62.80 -84.35
C ARG A 246 11.49 62.47 -85.68
N VAL A 247 10.92 63.00 -86.77
CA VAL A 247 11.52 62.97 -88.11
C VAL A 247 11.42 64.36 -88.72
N THR A 248 12.42 64.73 -89.51
CA THR A 248 12.42 65.98 -90.26
C THR A 248 11.76 65.75 -91.63
N VAL A 249 10.76 66.58 -91.97
CA VAL A 249 10.11 66.58 -93.30
C VAL A 249 10.63 67.76 -94.11
N ALA A 250 11.01 67.54 -95.36
CA ALA A 250 11.48 68.60 -96.26
C ALA A 250 10.31 69.21 -97.05
N GLY A 251 10.04 70.51 -96.85
CA GLY A 251 8.95 71.24 -97.53
C GLY A 251 7.57 70.61 -97.31
N ASP A 252 6.70 70.69 -98.33
CA ASP A 252 5.38 70.03 -98.34
C ASP A 252 5.43 68.54 -98.76
N GLY A 253 6.54 67.87 -98.42
CA GLY A 253 6.82 66.48 -98.80
C GLY A 253 6.38 65.43 -97.77
N THR A 254 6.81 64.19 -97.99
CA THR A 254 6.58 63.05 -97.09
C THR A 254 7.90 62.54 -96.51
N ALA A 255 7.93 62.10 -95.24
CA ALA A 255 9.09 61.45 -94.61
C ALA A 255 8.76 60.05 -94.11
N ALA A 256 9.69 59.12 -94.26
CA ALA A 256 9.59 57.78 -93.69
C ALA A 256 10.03 57.78 -92.21
N ILE A 257 9.33 57.04 -91.38
CA ILE A 257 9.70 56.79 -89.98
C ILE A 257 10.00 55.30 -89.77
N THR A 258 11.04 55.00 -89.00
CA THR A 258 11.32 53.65 -88.48
C THR A 258 11.02 53.64 -86.99
N TYR A 259 10.18 52.72 -86.55
CA TYR A 259 9.81 52.62 -85.14
C TYR A 259 10.98 52.10 -84.28
N PRO A 260 11.12 52.56 -83.03
CA PRO A 260 12.14 52.10 -82.09
C PRO A 260 12.23 50.57 -81.85
N ILE A 261 11.11 49.85 -81.94
CA ILE A 261 11.01 48.38 -81.82
C ILE A 261 9.96 47.80 -82.79
#